data_AF-A0A947CWG1-F1
#
_entry.id   AF-A0A947CWG1-F1
#
_cell.length_a   1.000
_cell.length_b   1.000
_cell.length_c   1.000
_cell.angle_alpha   90.00
_cell.angle_beta   90.00
_cell.angle_gamma   90.00
#
_symmetry.space_group_name_H-M   'P 1'
#
loop_
_entity.id
_entity.type
_entity.pdbx_description
1 polymer ?
#
loop_
_entity_poly.entity_id
_entity_poly.type
_entity_poly.pdbx_seq_one_letter_code
_entity_poly.pdbx_strand_id
1 'polypeptide(L)'
;MTRFREYSPAWRLTPEADVYPALWAFWLPAVVVDEHGVPSHEWVQPFGGYGGGRAFASYWLPRALLYGIQPLLDPEVKPGGEGRPMTALERSFAEAVAEAVEADPEIAAANARRLRVYRKYAADRLPEIFPIVTVGRFVTYRWPSGPEAAGRLAIVAHPDVTRLEFITEAADETVAGEALARCARAHRAVDRAILQWVRRWGAASLNKNKIIFFQ
;
A
#
# COMPACT_ATOMS: atom_id res chain seq x y z
N MET A 1 -27.59 -8.69 -3.21
CA MET A 1 -26.73 -9.29 -2.15
C MET A 1 -26.10 -10.55 -2.72
N THR A 2 -25.00 -10.37 -3.46
CA THR A 2 -24.26 -11.47 -4.07
C THR A 2 -23.41 -12.10 -2.98
N ARG A 3 -23.61 -13.40 -2.73
CA ARG A 3 -22.91 -14.14 -1.68
C ARG A 3 -21.42 -14.16 -1.99
N PHE A 4 -20.60 -13.86 -0.99
CA PHE A 4 -19.18 -14.27 -0.91
C PHE A 4 -19.12 -15.80 -0.93
N ARG A 5 -19.15 -16.41 -2.10
CA ARG A 5 -18.95 -17.85 -2.42
C ARG A 5 -19.12 -17.91 -3.93
N GLU A 6 -18.08 -18.13 -4.72
CA GLU A 6 -17.33 -19.39 -4.79
C GLU A 6 -15.86 -19.11 -5.11
N TYR A 7 -14.99 -19.37 -4.15
CA TYR A 7 -13.63 -19.71 -4.47
C TYR A 7 -13.42 -21.17 -4.05
N SER A 8 -12.75 -21.93 -4.93
CA SER A 8 -12.48 -23.37 -4.75
C SER A 8 -11.92 -23.69 -3.34
N PRO A 9 -12.42 -24.74 -2.65
CA PRO A 9 -11.97 -25.10 -1.30
C PRO A 9 -10.49 -25.49 -1.19
N ALA A 10 -9.80 -25.75 -2.30
CA ALA A 10 -8.47 -26.37 -2.29
C ALA A 10 -7.32 -25.43 -1.88
N TRP A 11 -7.55 -24.11 -1.76
CA TRP A 11 -6.49 -23.13 -1.45
C TRP A 11 -6.61 -22.45 -0.08
N ARG A 12 -7.70 -22.70 0.67
CA ARG A 12 -7.85 -22.18 2.05
C ARG A 12 -7.05 -23.04 3.02
N LEU A 13 -5.74 -22.86 2.99
CA LEU A 13 -4.80 -23.64 3.81
C LEU A 13 -4.69 -23.11 5.25
N THR A 14 -5.09 -21.87 5.52
CA THR A 14 -4.98 -21.24 6.85
C THR A 14 -6.25 -20.48 7.24
N PRO A 15 -6.80 -20.66 8.46
CA PRO A 15 -7.97 -19.92 8.96
C PRO A 15 -7.79 -18.40 8.99
N GLU A 16 -6.55 -17.91 9.13
CA GLU A 16 -6.20 -16.49 9.14
C GLU A 16 -6.56 -15.81 7.81
N ALA A 17 -6.43 -16.52 6.68
CA ALA A 17 -6.78 -16.00 5.36
C ALA A 17 -8.28 -15.73 5.19
N ASP A 18 -9.13 -16.29 6.06
CA ASP A 18 -10.58 -16.07 6.04
C ASP A 18 -10.99 -14.78 6.77
N VAL A 19 -10.12 -14.21 7.60
CA VAL A 19 -10.43 -13.03 8.44
C VAL A 19 -10.67 -11.79 7.58
N TYR A 20 -9.79 -11.49 6.63
CA TYR A 20 -9.90 -10.30 5.79
C TYR A 20 -11.20 -10.30 4.95
N PRO A 21 -11.53 -11.35 4.17
CA PRO A 21 -12.79 -11.42 3.44
C PRO A 21 -14.03 -11.31 4.35
N ALA A 22 -14.00 -11.91 5.53
CA ALA A 22 -15.12 -11.87 6.48
C ALA A 22 -15.34 -10.46 7.04
N LEU A 23 -14.26 -9.78 7.46
CA LEU A 23 -14.34 -8.40 7.95
C LEU A 23 -14.78 -7.44 6.83
N TRP A 24 -14.21 -7.58 5.63
CA TRP A 24 -14.62 -6.77 4.49
C TRP A 24 -16.11 -6.94 4.21
N ALA A 25 -16.61 -8.17 4.15
CA ALA A 25 -18.03 -8.45 3.88
C ALA A 25 -18.97 -7.94 4.98
N PHE A 26 -18.50 -7.89 6.22
CA PHE A 26 -19.28 -7.38 7.36
C PHE A 26 -19.36 -5.84 7.38
N TRP A 27 -18.24 -5.15 7.11
CA TRP A 27 -18.15 -3.70 7.25
C TRP A 27 -18.40 -2.93 5.95
N LEU A 28 -18.16 -3.55 4.79
CA LEU A 28 -18.25 -2.95 3.45
C LEU A 28 -17.52 -1.60 3.34
N PRO A 29 -16.19 -1.59 3.56
CA PRO A 29 -15.45 -0.35 3.74
C PRO A 29 -15.26 0.43 2.44
N ALA A 30 -15.40 1.76 2.51
CA ALA A 30 -15.08 2.64 1.39
C ALA A 30 -13.56 2.89 1.25
N VAL A 31 -12.80 2.74 2.34
CA VAL A 31 -11.35 2.90 2.40
C VAL A 31 -10.75 1.68 3.09
N VAL A 32 -9.77 1.05 2.45
CA VAL A 32 -8.99 -0.06 3.00
C VAL A 32 -7.54 0.38 3.13
N VAL A 33 -6.91 0.02 4.25
CA VAL A 33 -5.47 0.22 4.47
C VAL A 33 -4.85 -1.12 4.80
N ASP A 34 -3.79 -1.43 4.07
CA ASP A 34 -3.04 -2.68 4.17
C ASP A 34 -1.60 -2.35 4.60
N GLU A 35 -1.27 -2.64 5.85
CA GLU A 35 0.03 -2.32 6.43
C GLU A 35 0.99 -3.50 6.26
N HIS A 36 2.09 -3.28 5.51
CA HIS A 36 3.14 -4.26 5.27
C HIS A 36 4.46 -3.82 5.89
N GLY A 37 5.24 -4.84 6.23
CA GLY A 37 6.69 -4.75 6.32
C GLY A 37 7.34 -5.13 4.99
N VAL A 38 8.45 -4.48 4.65
CA VAL A 38 9.26 -4.86 3.51
C VAL A 38 9.90 -6.22 3.83
N PRO A 39 9.69 -7.26 3.02
CA PRO A 39 10.21 -8.60 3.31
C PRO A 39 11.74 -8.69 3.13
N SER A 40 12.36 -9.61 3.87
CA SER A 40 13.82 -9.70 3.96
C SER A 40 14.25 -10.66 2.93
N HIS A 41 15.34 -10.24 2.36
CA HIS A 41 16.26 -11.06 1.64
C HIS A 41 16.65 -12.37 2.38
N GLU A 42 16.35 -12.60 3.67
CA GLU A 42 16.55 -13.90 4.31
C GLU A 42 15.60 -14.99 3.76
N TRP A 43 14.35 -14.64 3.42
CA TRP A 43 13.41 -15.54 2.75
C TRP A 43 13.40 -15.38 1.23
N VAL A 44 13.69 -14.18 0.72
CA VAL A 44 13.66 -13.90 -0.73
C VAL A 44 14.90 -14.46 -1.44
N GLN A 45 16.04 -14.71 -0.80
CA GLN A 45 17.21 -15.27 -1.51
C GLN A 45 17.09 -16.77 -1.85
N PRO A 46 16.65 -17.66 -0.93
CA PRO A 46 16.47 -19.08 -1.28
C PRO A 46 15.33 -19.33 -2.26
N PHE A 47 14.26 -18.51 -2.21
CA PHE A 47 13.03 -18.72 -2.99
C PHE A 47 12.75 -17.67 -4.08
N GLY A 48 13.57 -16.61 -4.19
CA GLY A 48 13.38 -15.52 -5.15
C GLY A 48 13.50 -15.97 -6.61
N GLY A 49 14.22 -17.07 -6.85
CA GLY A 49 14.27 -17.74 -8.15
C GLY A 49 13.04 -18.62 -8.47
N TYR A 50 12.24 -19.00 -7.48
CA TYR A 50 11.16 -19.99 -7.61
C TYR A 50 9.75 -19.38 -7.71
N GLY A 51 9.51 -18.20 -7.12
CA GLY A 51 8.15 -17.66 -6.98
C GLY A 51 7.80 -16.38 -7.77
N GLY A 52 8.78 -15.59 -8.21
CA GLY A 52 8.50 -14.30 -8.87
C GLY A 52 9.55 -13.75 -9.84
N GLY A 53 10.67 -14.46 -10.05
CA GLY A 53 11.69 -14.07 -11.02
C GLY A 53 12.14 -12.61 -10.87
N ARG A 54 12.21 -11.86 -11.98
CA ARG A 54 12.61 -10.44 -12.02
C ARG A 54 11.67 -9.50 -11.26
N ALA A 55 10.48 -9.94 -10.83
CA ALA A 55 9.50 -9.07 -10.15
C ALA A 55 10.00 -8.53 -8.79
N PHE A 56 10.90 -9.27 -8.12
CA PHE A 56 11.49 -8.83 -6.86
C PHE A 56 12.78 -8.02 -7.01
N ALA A 57 13.27 -7.80 -8.24
CA ALA A 57 14.52 -7.09 -8.48
C ALA A 57 14.49 -5.66 -7.89
N SER A 58 13.31 -5.02 -7.86
CA SER A 58 13.14 -3.67 -7.31
C SER A 58 13.21 -3.61 -5.77
N TYR A 59 13.09 -4.74 -5.07
CA TYR A 59 13.09 -4.81 -3.60
C TYR A 59 14.50 -4.92 -2.98
N TRP A 60 15.55 -4.94 -3.83
CA TRP A 60 16.95 -5.08 -3.40
C TRP A 60 17.41 -4.02 -2.38
N LEU A 61 16.92 -2.79 -2.46
CA LEU A 61 17.31 -1.72 -1.53
C LEU A 61 16.09 -1.04 -0.91
N PRO A 62 16.05 -0.87 0.43
CA PRO A 62 14.97 -0.14 1.07
C PRO A 62 15.01 1.33 0.63
N ARG A 63 13.97 1.75 -0.08
CA ARG A 63 13.82 3.08 -0.67
C ARG A 63 13.39 4.16 0.32
N ALA A 64 12.79 3.75 1.43
CA ALA A 64 12.33 4.62 2.51
C ALA A 64 12.26 3.83 3.83
N LEU A 65 12.08 4.52 4.96
CA LEU A 65 11.69 3.89 6.22
C LEU A 65 10.25 3.39 6.12
N LEU A 66 9.39 4.19 5.48
CA LEU A 66 8.03 3.85 5.10
C LEU A 66 7.80 4.40 3.68
N TYR A 67 7.18 3.63 2.80
CA TYR A 67 6.64 4.14 1.53
C TYR A 67 5.22 3.64 1.30
N GLY A 68 4.49 4.32 0.42
CA GLY A 68 3.12 3.97 0.07
C GLY A 68 3.02 3.34 -1.33
N ILE A 69 1.98 2.55 -1.52
CA ILE A 69 1.50 2.11 -2.83
C ILE A 69 0.00 2.38 -2.86
N GLN A 70 -0.43 3.14 -3.87
CA GLN A 70 -1.84 3.45 -4.08
C GLN A 70 -2.32 2.75 -5.35
N PRO A 71 -3.05 1.64 -5.21
CA PRO A 71 -3.85 1.07 -6.28
C PRO A 71 -4.81 2.12 -6.86
N LEU A 72 -4.80 2.26 -8.19
CA LEU A 72 -5.69 3.15 -8.92
C LEU A 72 -6.55 2.30 -9.85
N LEU A 73 -7.84 2.19 -9.56
CA LEU A 73 -8.76 1.47 -10.42
C LEU A 73 -8.83 2.15 -11.79
N ASP A 74 -8.44 1.41 -12.82
CA ASP A 74 -8.44 1.85 -14.20
C ASP A 74 -8.95 0.70 -15.09
N PRO A 75 -10.23 0.72 -15.49
CA PRO A 75 -10.82 -0.33 -16.32
C PRO A 75 -10.14 -0.53 -17.67
N GLU A 76 -9.46 0.51 -18.18
CA GLU A 76 -8.84 0.49 -19.49
C GLU A 76 -7.35 0.12 -19.42
N VAL A 77 -6.79 -0.06 -18.21
CA VAL A 77 -5.37 -0.35 -18.07
C VAL A 77 -5.05 -1.76 -18.56
N LYS A 78 -4.07 -1.83 -19.46
CA LYS A 78 -3.47 -3.10 -19.87
C LYS A 78 -2.39 -3.52 -18.89
N PRO A 79 -2.12 -4.83 -18.70
CA PRO A 79 -0.99 -5.30 -17.90
C PRO A 79 0.31 -4.60 -18.33
N GLY A 80 0.96 -3.88 -17.41
CA GLY A 80 2.20 -3.13 -17.66
C GLY A 80 2.03 -1.76 -18.34
N GLY A 81 0.79 -1.25 -18.49
CA GLY A 81 0.52 0.07 -19.07
C GLY A 81 0.63 1.23 -18.09
N GLU A 82 0.87 2.43 -18.62
CA GLU A 82 0.73 3.69 -17.88
C GLU A 82 -0.76 3.99 -17.69
N GLY A 83 -1.27 3.85 -16.47
CA GLY A 83 -2.68 4.07 -16.16
C GLY A 83 -3.10 5.54 -16.17
N ARG A 84 -4.40 5.77 -15.94
CA ARG A 84 -5.01 7.10 -15.88
C ARG A 84 -4.39 8.00 -14.78
N PRO A 85 -4.50 9.34 -14.92
CA PRO A 85 -4.17 10.24 -13.82
C PRO A 85 -5.07 10.01 -12.60
N MET A 86 -4.54 10.36 -11.42
CA MET A 86 -5.29 10.36 -10.17
C MET A 86 -6.42 11.39 -10.21
N THR A 87 -7.59 10.99 -9.74
CA THR A 87 -8.72 11.87 -9.44
C THR A 87 -8.37 12.84 -8.30
N ALA A 88 -9.19 13.87 -8.12
CA ALA A 88 -9.05 14.80 -6.99
C ALA A 88 -9.17 14.10 -5.63
N LEU A 89 -10.06 13.09 -5.52
CA LEU A 89 -10.24 12.29 -4.30
C LEU A 89 -8.94 11.54 -3.96
N GLU A 90 -8.45 10.73 -4.90
CA GLU A 90 -7.24 9.92 -4.76
C GLU A 90 -6.02 10.79 -4.44
N ARG A 91 -5.89 11.93 -5.11
CA ARG A 91 -4.80 12.89 -4.88
C ARG A 91 -4.88 13.50 -3.49
N SER A 92 -6.04 14.00 -3.08
CA SER A 92 -6.22 14.61 -1.75
C SER A 92 -5.95 13.62 -0.62
N PHE A 93 -6.27 12.35 -0.83
CA PHE A 93 -5.96 11.27 0.11
C PHE A 93 -4.45 11.07 0.23
N ALA A 94 -3.76 10.90 -0.91
CA ALA A 94 -2.32 10.70 -0.94
C ALA A 94 -1.54 11.87 -0.35
N GLU A 95 -1.98 13.10 -0.65
CA GLU A 95 -1.39 14.34 -0.12
C GLU A 95 -1.56 14.43 1.40
N ALA A 96 -2.72 14.06 1.94
CA ALA A 96 -2.95 14.04 3.39
C ALA A 96 -2.05 13.02 4.12
N VAL A 97 -1.83 11.85 3.50
CA VAL A 97 -0.89 10.84 4.04
C VAL A 97 0.55 11.34 3.97
N ALA A 98 0.96 11.88 2.81
CA ALA A 98 2.32 12.42 2.63
C ALA A 98 2.63 13.54 3.62
N GLU A 99 1.71 14.50 3.79
CA GLU A 99 1.84 15.61 4.75
C GLU A 99 2.04 15.08 6.18
N ALA A 100 1.24 14.09 6.60
CA ALA A 100 1.34 13.54 7.95
C ALA A 100 2.64 12.79 8.21
N VAL A 101 3.13 12.02 7.22
CA VAL A 101 4.42 11.33 7.31
C VAL A 101 5.57 12.32 7.34
N GLU A 102 5.48 13.40 6.56
CA GLU A 102 6.49 14.44 6.49
C GLU A 102 6.52 15.39 7.69
N ALA A 103 5.42 15.47 8.45
CA ALA A 103 5.31 16.27 9.66
C ALA A 103 6.12 15.70 10.84
N ASP A 104 6.43 14.40 10.84
CA ASP A 104 7.35 13.80 11.82
C ASP A 104 8.81 13.97 11.33
N PRO A 105 9.62 14.83 11.97
CA PRO A 105 10.96 15.15 11.48
C PRO A 105 11.91 13.96 11.49
N GLU A 106 11.74 13.00 12.41
CA GLU A 106 12.58 11.81 12.46
C GLU A 106 12.23 10.85 11.32
N ILE A 107 10.94 10.65 11.04
CA ILE A 107 10.48 9.82 9.93
C ILE A 107 10.89 10.46 8.60
N ALA A 108 10.67 11.77 8.44
CA ALA A 108 11.06 12.52 7.25
C ALA A 108 12.58 12.43 6.99
N ALA A 109 13.40 12.59 8.03
CA ALA A 109 14.85 12.45 7.93
C ALA A 109 15.27 11.01 7.58
N ALA A 110 14.61 10.01 8.17
CA ALA A 110 14.88 8.59 7.90
C ALA A 110 14.52 8.19 6.47
N ASN A 111 13.38 8.67 5.95
CA ASN A 111 12.96 8.51 4.56
C ASN A 111 13.94 9.20 3.61
N ALA A 112 14.28 10.47 3.87
CA ALA A 112 15.22 11.22 3.04
C ALA A 112 16.60 10.56 2.98
N ARG A 113 17.10 10.04 4.11
CA ARG A 113 18.39 9.31 4.16
C ARG A 113 18.35 8.07 3.28
N ARG A 114 17.31 7.23 3.41
CA ARG A 114 17.18 6.00 2.62
C ARG A 114 16.97 6.29 1.14
N LEU A 115 16.17 7.29 0.81
CA LEU A 115 15.96 7.71 -0.57
C LEU A 115 17.25 8.20 -1.23
N ARG A 116 18.16 8.86 -0.50
CA ARG A 116 19.49 9.21 -1.02
C ARG A 116 20.34 7.98 -1.33
N VAL A 117 20.30 6.96 -0.47
CA VAL A 117 21.01 5.69 -0.71
C VAL A 117 20.41 4.97 -1.93
N TYR A 118 19.08 4.88 -1.98
CA TYR A 118 18.36 4.25 -3.09
C TYR A 118 18.64 4.95 -4.43
N ARG A 119 18.68 6.29 -4.46
CA ARG A 119 19.09 7.04 -5.65
C ARG A 119 20.50 6.69 -6.10
N LYS A 120 21.47 6.84 -5.20
CA LYS A 120 22.90 6.64 -5.50
C LYS A 120 23.21 5.24 -6.07
N TYR A 121 22.58 4.21 -5.51
CA TYR A 121 22.92 2.82 -5.80
C TYR A 121 21.92 2.09 -6.71
N ALA A 122 20.72 2.66 -6.96
CA ALA A 122 19.70 2.02 -7.78
C ALA A 122 19.06 2.99 -8.78
N ALA A 123 18.22 3.91 -8.33
CA ALA A 123 17.36 4.70 -9.22
C ALA A 123 18.14 5.59 -10.21
N ASP A 124 19.26 6.19 -9.81
CA ASP A 124 20.05 7.04 -10.71
C ASP A 124 20.86 6.22 -11.72
N ARG A 125 20.97 4.89 -11.52
CA ARG A 125 21.71 3.97 -12.39
C ARG A 125 20.81 3.22 -13.35
N LEU A 126 19.63 2.81 -12.88
CA LEU A 126 18.67 1.97 -13.62
C LEU A 126 17.24 2.46 -13.32
N PRO A 127 16.89 3.70 -13.73
CA PRO A 127 15.61 4.33 -13.37
C PRO A 127 14.38 3.57 -13.87
N GLU A 128 14.50 2.84 -14.98
CA GLU A 128 13.46 1.98 -15.53
C GLU A 128 13.17 0.73 -14.67
N ILE A 129 14.14 0.28 -13.87
CA ILE A 129 13.99 -0.85 -12.94
C ILE A 129 13.62 -0.35 -11.53
N PHE A 130 14.14 0.82 -11.15
CA PHE A 130 14.00 1.39 -9.81
C PHE A 130 13.35 2.78 -9.85
N PRO A 131 12.10 2.89 -10.33
CA PRO A 131 11.43 4.18 -10.43
C PRO A 131 11.23 4.80 -9.04
N ILE A 132 11.24 6.13 -8.98
CA ILE A 132 10.88 6.89 -7.79
C ILE A 132 9.64 7.72 -8.13
N VAL A 133 8.52 7.35 -7.53
CA VAL A 133 7.26 8.11 -7.61
C VAL A 133 6.98 8.69 -6.24
N THR A 134 6.58 9.97 -6.19
CA THR A 134 6.37 10.68 -4.93
C THR A 134 5.06 11.46 -4.95
N VAL A 135 4.51 11.66 -3.75
CA VAL A 135 3.52 12.68 -3.43
C VAL A 135 4.16 13.56 -2.37
N GLY A 136 4.38 14.84 -2.67
CA GLY A 136 5.31 15.65 -1.89
C GLY A 136 6.73 15.06 -1.94
N ARG A 137 7.33 14.82 -0.77
CA ARG A 137 8.61 14.12 -0.58
C ARG A 137 8.42 12.67 -0.12
N PHE A 138 7.19 12.23 0.17
CA PHE A 138 6.89 10.85 0.50
C PHE A 138 6.89 9.98 -0.76
N VAL A 139 7.60 8.85 -0.72
CA VAL A 139 7.60 7.88 -1.83
C VAL A 139 6.26 7.18 -1.85
N THR A 140 5.53 7.33 -2.95
CA THR A 140 4.19 6.76 -3.13
C THR A 140 4.04 6.28 -4.56
N TYR A 141 4.05 4.97 -4.75
CA TYR A 141 3.83 4.36 -6.06
C TYR A 141 2.37 4.42 -6.43
N ARG A 142 2.13 4.65 -7.72
CA ARG A 142 0.81 4.48 -8.31
C ARG A 142 0.78 3.10 -8.93
N TRP A 143 -0.25 2.34 -8.61
CA TRP A 143 -0.45 1.01 -9.16
C TRP A 143 -1.76 0.97 -9.96
N PRO A 144 -1.72 1.36 -11.24
CA PRO A 144 -2.85 1.15 -12.14
C PRO A 144 -3.29 -0.31 -12.12
N SER A 145 -4.56 -0.53 -11.79
CA SER A 145 -5.11 -1.87 -11.60
C SER A 145 -6.47 -1.96 -12.27
N GLY A 146 -6.66 -2.96 -13.13
CA GLY A 146 -7.97 -3.24 -13.74
C GLY A 146 -8.90 -3.98 -12.77
N PRO A 147 -10.22 -3.93 -12.97
CA PRO A 147 -11.17 -4.70 -12.18
C PRO A 147 -10.93 -6.20 -12.36
N GLU A 148 -10.84 -6.92 -11.25
CA GLU A 148 -10.60 -8.36 -11.23
C GLU A 148 -11.37 -8.96 -10.06
N ALA A 149 -12.45 -9.71 -10.33
CA ALA A 149 -13.29 -10.30 -9.29
C ALA A 149 -12.52 -11.27 -8.37
N ALA A 150 -11.46 -11.89 -8.91
CA ALA A 150 -10.52 -12.76 -8.20
C ALA A 150 -9.33 -12.03 -7.56
N GLY A 151 -9.31 -10.69 -7.65
CA GLY A 151 -8.19 -9.86 -7.26
C GLY A 151 -7.96 -9.83 -5.75
N ARG A 152 -6.69 -9.63 -5.36
CA ARG A 152 -6.28 -9.58 -3.95
C ARG A 152 -6.60 -8.25 -3.27
N LEU A 153 -6.73 -7.18 -4.07
CA LEU A 153 -7.02 -5.83 -3.58
C LEU A 153 -8.54 -5.63 -3.54
N ALA A 154 -9.07 -5.09 -2.45
CA ALA A 154 -10.50 -4.83 -2.31
C ALA A 154 -11.04 -3.84 -3.35
N ILE A 155 -10.23 -2.86 -3.79
CA ILE A 155 -10.61 -1.86 -4.79
C ILE A 155 -10.82 -2.47 -6.19
N VAL A 156 -10.12 -3.56 -6.54
CA VAL A 156 -10.30 -4.24 -7.83
C VAL A 156 -11.34 -5.35 -7.78
N ALA A 157 -11.46 -6.04 -6.65
CA ALA A 157 -12.45 -7.09 -6.45
C ALA A 157 -13.86 -6.52 -6.22
N HIS A 158 -13.95 -5.36 -5.56
CA HIS A 158 -15.21 -4.74 -5.16
C HIS A 158 -15.24 -3.22 -5.43
N PRO A 159 -15.07 -2.79 -6.69
CA PRO A 159 -14.95 -1.38 -7.06
C PRO A 159 -16.20 -0.53 -6.77
N ASP A 160 -17.37 -1.17 -6.66
CA ASP A 160 -18.63 -0.48 -6.32
C ASP A 160 -18.70 -0.04 -4.85
N VAL A 161 -17.95 -0.73 -3.99
CA VAL A 161 -17.95 -0.54 -2.53
C VAL A 161 -16.66 0.17 -2.09
N THR A 162 -15.50 -0.42 -2.37
CA THR A 162 -14.20 0.11 -1.98
C THR A 162 -13.77 1.17 -2.97
N ARG A 163 -13.56 2.41 -2.50
CA ARG A 163 -13.21 3.57 -3.34
C ARG A 163 -11.73 3.91 -3.31
N LEU A 164 -11.07 3.61 -2.20
CA LEU A 164 -9.66 3.84 -1.99
C LEU A 164 -9.06 2.63 -1.28
N GLU A 165 -7.87 2.27 -1.71
CA GLU A 165 -7.03 1.30 -1.02
C GLU A 165 -5.62 1.87 -0.97
N PHE A 166 -4.94 1.63 0.15
CA PHE A 166 -3.59 2.12 0.35
C PHE A 166 -2.76 1.08 1.05
N ILE A 167 -1.62 0.77 0.46
CA ILE A 167 -0.66 -0.17 1.02
C ILE A 167 0.51 0.65 1.56
N THR A 168 0.99 0.29 2.73
CA THR A 168 2.20 0.88 3.31
C THR A 168 3.25 -0.19 3.50
N GLU A 169 4.52 0.18 3.36
CA GLU A 169 5.64 -0.76 3.37
C GLU A 169 6.74 -0.17 4.25
N ALA A 170 6.89 -0.69 5.47
CA ALA A 170 7.91 -0.26 6.42
C ALA A 170 9.19 -1.09 6.32
N ALA A 171 10.34 -0.47 6.55
CA ALA A 171 11.60 -1.19 6.74
C ALA A 171 11.71 -1.71 8.18
N ASP A 172 10.70 -2.46 8.64
CA ASP A 172 10.48 -2.95 10.00
C ASP A 172 11.11 -4.33 10.27
N GLU A 173 11.71 -4.90 9.26
CA GLU A 173 12.21 -6.23 9.33
C GLU A 173 13.61 -6.35 9.94
N THR A 174 13.83 -7.42 10.71
CA THR A 174 15.03 -7.67 11.53
C THR A 174 15.32 -6.58 12.57
N VAL A 175 14.53 -5.51 12.60
CA VAL A 175 14.69 -4.43 13.57
C VAL A 175 13.92 -4.72 14.85
N ALA A 176 14.46 -4.25 15.97
CA ALA A 176 13.86 -4.37 17.28
C ALA A 176 14.03 -3.06 18.06
N GLY A 177 13.36 -2.97 19.21
CA GLY A 177 13.47 -1.81 20.10
C GLY A 177 13.04 -0.50 19.44
N GLU A 178 13.86 0.53 19.57
CA GLU A 178 13.54 1.88 19.07
C GLU A 178 13.32 1.92 17.55
N ALA A 179 14.06 1.10 16.79
CA ALA A 179 13.93 1.06 15.34
C ALA A 179 12.57 0.49 14.89
N LEU A 180 12.11 -0.59 15.54
CA LEU A 180 10.77 -1.15 15.29
C LEU A 180 9.69 -0.17 15.76
N ALA A 181 9.86 0.45 16.93
CA ALA A 181 8.94 1.46 17.44
C ALA A 181 8.81 2.66 16.48
N ARG A 182 9.88 3.03 15.76
CA ARG A 182 9.85 4.07 14.74
C ARG A 182 9.04 3.65 13.51
N CYS A 183 9.11 2.39 13.10
CA CYS A 183 8.28 1.85 12.00
C CYS A 183 6.80 1.86 12.38
N ALA A 184 6.46 1.35 13.56
CA ALA A 184 5.10 1.40 14.09
C ALA A 184 4.58 2.84 14.24
N ARG A 185 5.44 3.79 14.63
CA ARG A 185 5.08 5.22 14.69
C ARG A 185 4.77 5.79 13.30
N ALA A 186 5.46 5.33 12.26
CA ALA A 186 5.23 5.76 10.89
C ALA A 186 3.89 5.22 10.34
N HIS A 187 3.60 3.94 10.54
CA HIS A 187 2.29 3.34 10.29
C HIS A 187 1.16 4.11 10.98
N ARG A 188 1.31 4.33 12.30
CA ARG A 188 0.34 5.12 13.08
C ARG A 188 0.14 6.54 12.54
N ALA A 189 1.17 7.16 11.96
CA ALA A 189 1.04 8.49 11.35
C ALA A 189 0.14 8.43 10.11
N VAL A 190 0.31 7.40 9.27
CA VAL A 190 -0.56 7.13 8.11
C VAL A 190 -2.00 6.87 8.57
N ASP A 191 -2.22 5.96 9.52
CA ASP A 191 -3.56 5.64 10.01
C ASP A 191 -4.31 6.87 10.51
N ARG A 192 -3.64 7.68 11.34
CA ARG A 192 -4.22 8.92 11.87
C ARG A 192 -4.53 9.91 10.75
N ALA A 193 -3.68 10.01 9.73
CA ALA A 193 -3.91 10.87 8.58
C ALA A 193 -5.16 10.44 7.81
N ILE A 194 -5.30 9.13 7.57
CA ILE A 194 -6.43 8.53 6.88
C ILE A 194 -7.72 8.74 7.68
N LEU A 195 -7.72 8.47 8.98
CA LEU A 195 -8.88 8.73 9.85
C LEU A 195 -9.29 10.20 9.83
N GLN A 196 -8.34 11.12 9.89
CA GLN A 196 -8.61 12.56 9.83
C GLN A 196 -9.13 12.98 8.46
N TRP A 197 -8.55 12.44 7.38
CA TRP A 197 -9.00 12.70 6.02
C TRP A 197 -10.43 12.18 5.81
N VAL A 198 -10.75 10.95 6.25
CA VAL A 198 -12.10 10.41 6.18
C VAL A 198 -13.06 11.21 7.04
N ARG A 199 -12.65 11.71 8.21
CA ARG A 199 -13.50 12.61 9.01
C ARG A 199 -13.84 13.91 8.27
N ARG A 200 -12.88 14.48 7.54
CA ARG A 200 -13.09 15.70 6.74
C ARG A 200 -13.95 15.44 5.50
N TRP A 201 -13.68 14.36 4.77
CA TRP A 201 -14.40 13.99 3.54
C TRP A 201 -15.76 13.35 3.80
N GLY A 202 -15.88 12.53 4.83
CA GLY A 202 -17.14 11.92 5.27
C GLY A 202 -18.15 12.90 5.84
N ALA A 203 -17.70 14.08 6.27
CA ALA A 203 -18.60 15.19 6.58
C ALA A 203 -19.19 15.86 5.32
N ALA A 204 -18.57 15.68 4.15
CA ALA A 204 -18.93 16.36 2.90
C ALA A 204 -19.58 15.45 1.84
N SER A 205 -19.27 14.15 1.76
CA SER A 205 -19.70 13.33 0.60
C SER A 205 -19.69 11.80 0.75
N LEU A 206 -19.19 11.21 1.84
CA LEU A 206 -19.21 9.76 2.02
C LEU A 206 -20.39 9.34 2.91
N ASN A 207 -21.33 8.58 2.36
CA ASN A 207 -22.43 7.95 3.10
C ASN A 207 -21.88 7.09 4.26
N LYS A 208 -21.77 7.67 5.47
CA LYS A 208 -21.71 7.12 6.84
C LYS A 208 -21.07 5.75 7.17
N ASN A 209 -20.43 5.02 6.26
CA ASN A 209 -20.02 3.64 6.50
C ASN A 209 -18.50 3.42 6.42
N LYS A 210 -17.94 3.26 7.63
CA LYS A 210 -17.04 2.17 8.10
C LYS A 210 -15.68 2.02 7.38
N ILE A 211 -14.60 2.21 8.14
CA ILE A 211 -13.18 2.03 7.75
C ILE A 211 -12.68 0.73 8.39
N ILE A 212 -11.80 -0.02 7.71
CA ILE A 212 -11.06 -1.15 8.31
C ILE A 212 -9.56 -0.91 8.11
N PHE A 213 -8.78 -1.15 9.18
CA PHE A 213 -7.32 -1.24 9.16
C PHE A 213 -6.93 -2.71 9.27
N PHE A 214 -5.96 -3.15 8.47
CA PHE A 214 -5.34 -4.48 8.59
C PHE A 214 -3.85 -4.32 8.89
N GLN A 215 -3.35 -5.14 9.82
CA GLN A 215 -1.93 -5.36 10.13
C GLN A 215 -1.57 -6.81 9.82
#